data_AF-A0A5K1U941-F1
#
_entry.id   AF-A0A5K1U941-F1
#
_cell.length_a   1.000
_cell.length_b   1.000
_cell.length_c   1.000
_cell.angle_alpha   90.00
_cell.angle_beta   90.00
_cell.angle_gamma   90.00
#
_symmetry.space_group_name_H-M   'P 1'
#
loop_
_entity.id
_entity.type
_entity.pdbx_description
1 polymer ?
#
loop_
_entity_poly.entity_id
_entity_poly.type
_entity_poly.pdbx_seq_one_letter_code
_entity_poly.pdbx_strand_id
1 'polypeptide(L)'
;MNQRHKEKFQAFRNYQTQQQTFLLALLNKNCSITISKPFKTSKVCLQFFKIETLKFSDTDIIQFESFVSQRCKQREKFDMKNGISEKTARRRSESNKRIISLGLMKDILTEHGAIFETERTSGKNGALVIETICSVSIDGKQFNKSDIERIAQTIYTLLIRRMRLCSFLILTKNDDEIQQKLQ
;
A
#
# COMPACT_ATOMS: atom_id res chain seq x y z
N MET A 1 -13.16 -3.21 24.52
CA MET A 1 -13.14 -2.24 23.38
C MET A 1 -14.52 -2.24 22.73
N ASN A 2 -15.17 -1.08 22.64
CA ASN A 2 -16.52 -0.92 22.08
C ASN A 2 -16.61 -1.44 20.62
N GLN A 3 -17.70 -2.10 20.26
CA GLN A 3 -17.95 -2.68 18.93
C GLN A 3 -17.73 -1.66 17.80
N ARG A 4 -18.23 -0.44 17.97
CA ARG A 4 -18.06 0.67 17.02
C ARG A 4 -16.60 1.04 16.75
N HIS A 5 -15.70 0.87 17.73
CA HIS A 5 -14.27 1.13 17.54
C HIS A 5 -13.59 0.03 16.72
N LYS A 6 -14.04 -1.23 16.85
CA LYS A 6 -13.53 -2.35 16.04
C LYS A 6 -13.86 -2.14 14.57
N GLU A 7 -15.11 -1.79 14.28
CA GLU A 7 -15.59 -1.55 12.91
C GLU A 7 -14.86 -0.39 12.24
N LYS A 8 -14.68 0.73 12.93
CA LYS A 8 -13.90 1.87 12.41
C LYS A 8 -12.45 1.49 12.11
N PHE A 9 -11.81 0.74 13.01
CA PHE A 9 -10.44 0.28 12.79
C PHE A 9 -10.35 -0.67 11.59
N GLN A 10 -11.27 -1.62 11.47
CA GLN A 10 -11.31 -2.56 10.37
C GLN A 10 -11.54 -1.85 9.03
N ALA A 11 -12.50 -0.93 8.96
CA ALA A 11 -12.77 -0.12 7.77
C ALA A 11 -11.53 0.69 7.35
N PHE A 12 -10.86 1.34 8.32
CA PHE A 12 -9.62 2.06 8.07
C PHE A 12 -8.52 1.16 7.50
N ARG A 13 -8.29 -0.02 8.11
CA ARG A 13 -7.26 -0.96 7.65
C ARG A 13 -7.57 -1.58 6.29
N ASN A 14 -8.85 -1.86 6.04
CA ASN A 14 -9.31 -2.35 4.74
C ASN A 14 -9.09 -1.30 3.66
N TYR A 15 -9.42 -0.03 3.94
CA TYR A 15 -9.21 1.05 2.98
C TYR A 15 -7.73 1.29 2.67
N GLN A 16 -6.81 1.12 3.65
CA GLN A 16 -5.37 1.13 3.36
C GLN A 16 -4.96 0.00 2.40
N THR A 17 -5.51 -1.20 2.58
CA THR A 17 -5.26 -2.33 1.68
C THR A 17 -5.87 -2.11 0.30
N GLN A 18 -7.06 -1.52 0.22
CA GLN A 18 -7.71 -1.17 -1.04
C GLN A 18 -6.90 -0.13 -1.81
N GLN A 19 -6.44 0.94 -1.14
CA GLN A 19 -5.51 1.92 -1.72
C GLN A 19 -4.26 1.23 -2.26
N GLN A 20 -3.60 0.37 -1.48
CA GLN A 20 -2.42 -0.37 -1.96
C GLN A 20 -2.74 -1.19 -3.22
N THR A 21 -3.86 -1.90 -3.22
CA THR A 21 -4.25 -2.77 -4.34
C THR A 21 -4.54 -1.97 -5.60
N PHE A 22 -5.21 -0.81 -5.45
CA PHE A 22 -5.46 0.11 -6.56
C PHE A 22 -4.15 0.68 -7.12
N LEU A 23 -3.26 1.19 -6.26
CA LEU A 23 -1.97 1.74 -6.68
C LEU A 23 -1.07 0.67 -7.32
N LEU A 24 -1.14 -0.59 -6.86
CA LEU A 24 -0.45 -1.72 -7.49
C LEU A 24 -0.88 -1.90 -8.95
N ALA A 25 -2.18 -1.80 -9.23
CA ALA A 25 -2.68 -1.92 -10.59
C ALA A 25 -2.24 -0.76 -11.49
N LEU A 26 -2.25 0.47 -10.96
CA LEU A 26 -1.71 1.62 -11.70
C LEU A 26 -0.21 1.45 -12.00
N LEU A 27 0.60 1.07 -11.00
CA LEU A 27 2.04 0.84 -11.16
C LEU A 27 2.35 -0.28 -12.16
N ASN A 28 1.49 -1.29 -12.26
CA ASN A 28 1.67 -2.41 -13.17
C ASN A 28 1.71 -1.98 -14.65
N LYS A 29 1.14 -0.83 -15.01
CA LYS A 29 1.27 -0.25 -16.36
C LYS A 29 2.73 0.08 -16.71
N ASN A 30 3.52 0.47 -15.71
CA ASN A 30 4.88 0.98 -15.91
C ASN A 30 5.97 -0.03 -15.52
N CYS A 31 5.69 -0.95 -14.60
CA CYS A 31 6.67 -1.90 -14.07
C CYS A 31 6.09 -3.31 -13.81
N SER A 32 6.99 -4.30 -13.78
CA SER A 32 6.68 -5.62 -13.23
C SER A 32 6.80 -5.60 -11.71
N ILE A 33 5.88 -6.26 -11.00
CA ILE A 33 5.79 -6.20 -9.54
C ILE A 33 5.92 -7.60 -8.97
N THR A 34 6.84 -7.78 -8.02
CA THR A 34 6.95 -9.03 -7.26
C THR A 34 6.30 -8.88 -5.90
N ILE A 35 5.34 -9.75 -5.58
CA ILE A 35 4.61 -9.78 -4.32
C ILE A 35 4.85 -11.13 -3.65
N SER A 36 5.18 -11.14 -2.36
CA SER A 36 5.31 -12.40 -1.62
C SER A 36 4.04 -12.79 -0.90
N LYS A 37 3.84 -14.10 -0.74
CA LYS A 37 2.73 -14.67 0.02
C LYS A 37 2.89 -14.31 1.49
N PRO A 38 1.84 -13.77 2.13
CA PRO A 38 1.88 -13.48 3.55
C PRO A 38 1.96 -14.80 4.34
N PHE A 39 2.91 -14.91 5.26
CA PHE A 39 3.07 -16.06 6.14
C PHE A 39 1.87 -16.29 7.05
N LYS A 40 1.14 -15.22 7.40
CA LYS A 40 -0.08 -15.26 8.21
C LYS A 40 -1.17 -14.47 7.50
N THR A 41 -2.34 -15.06 7.38
CA THR A 41 -3.52 -14.40 6.82
C THR A 41 -4.38 -13.81 7.95
N SER A 42 -4.72 -12.54 7.81
CA SER A 42 -5.69 -11.90 8.69
C SER A 42 -7.10 -12.46 8.45
N LYS A 43 -7.81 -12.82 9.53
CA LYS A 43 -9.23 -13.22 9.49
C LYS A 43 -10.20 -12.03 9.63
N VAL A 44 -9.69 -10.84 9.96
CA VAL A 44 -10.52 -9.67 10.35
C VAL A 44 -10.41 -8.55 9.30
N CYS A 45 -9.20 -8.15 8.93
CA CYS A 45 -8.97 -7.12 7.90
C CYS A 45 -8.45 -7.74 6.60
N LEU A 46 -8.64 -7.05 5.48
CA LEU A 46 -7.99 -7.36 4.22
C LEU A 46 -6.47 -7.37 4.39
N GLN A 47 -5.84 -8.35 3.75
CA GLN A 47 -4.42 -8.60 3.87
C GLN A 47 -3.64 -7.59 3.04
N PHE A 48 -2.73 -6.84 3.68
CA PHE A 48 -1.83 -5.95 2.95
C PHE A 48 -0.72 -6.78 2.33
N PHE A 49 -0.44 -6.54 1.06
CA PHE A 49 0.53 -7.30 0.29
C PHE A 49 1.95 -6.87 0.63
N LYS A 50 2.87 -7.83 0.73
CA LYS A 50 4.30 -7.56 0.85
C LYS A 50 4.88 -7.46 -0.56
N ILE A 51 5.23 -6.24 -0.96
CA ILE A 51 5.84 -5.96 -2.27
C ILE A 51 7.35 -6.09 -2.11
N GLU A 52 7.96 -7.03 -2.82
CA GLU A 52 9.41 -7.24 -2.79
C GLU A 52 10.11 -6.23 -3.68
N THR A 53 9.71 -6.14 -4.95
CA THR A 53 10.38 -5.33 -5.98
C THR A 53 9.41 -4.67 -6.95
N LEU A 54 9.78 -3.49 -7.45
CA LEU A 54 9.23 -2.86 -8.65
C LEU A 54 10.32 -2.83 -9.72
N LYS A 55 10.11 -3.49 -10.86
CA LYS A 55 11.09 -3.62 -11.94
C LYS A 55 10.59 -2.87 -13.18
N PHE A 56 11.17 -1.70 -13.47
CA PHE A 56 10.81 -0.88 -14.64
C PHE A 56 11.55 -1.32 -15.90
N SER A 57 12.80 -1.75 -15.73
CA SER A 57 13.66 -2.35 -16.76
C SER A 57 14.64 -3.35 -16.12
N ASP A 58 15.56 -3.93 -16.90
CA ASP A 58 16.60 -4.81 -16.34
C ASP A 58 17.63 -4.07 -15.47
N THR A 59 17.78 -2.77 -15.67
CA THR A 59 18.75 -1.91 -14.94
C THR A 59 18.07 -0.99 -13.92
N ASP A 60 16.75 -0.82 -14.01
CA ASP A 60 15.97 0.02 -13.09
C ASP A 60 15.01 -0.83 -12.24
N ILE A 61 15.47 -1.10 -11.01
CA ILE A 61 14.79 -1.97 -10.05
C ILE A 61 14.78 -1.30 -8.68
N ILE A 62 13.57 -1.04 -8.17
CA ILE A 62 13.37 -0.62 -6.79
C ILE A 62 13.20 -1.85 -5.90
N GLN A 63 14.15 -2.03 -4.97
CA GLN A 63 14.07 -3.01 -3.88
C GLN A 63 13.08 -2.51 -2.81
N PHE A 64 11.79 -2.59 -3.12
CA PHE A 64 10.70 -1.93 -2.39
C PHE A 64 10.67 -2.29 -0.90
N GLU A 65 10.69 -3.58 -0.56
CA GLU A 65 10.64 -4.02 0.85
C GLU A 65 11.87 -3.54 1.63
N SER A 66 13.05 -3.55 1.02
CA SER A 66 14.29 -3.10 1.64
C SER A 66 14.22 -1.60 1.96
N PHE A 67 13.79 -0.79 0.99
CA PHE A 67 13.60 0.65 1.16
C PHE A 67 12.60 0.96 2.28
N VAL A 68 11.40 0.37 2.24
CA VAL A 68 10.35 0.60 3.24
C VAL A 68 10.85 0.17 4.63
N SER A 69 11.51 -0.98 4.74
CA SER A 69 12.04 -1.48 6.00
C SER A 69 13.13 -0.56 6.58
N GLN A 70 14.01 -0.03 5.73
CA GLN A 70 15.02 0.94 6.14
C GLN A 70 14.38 2.23 6.65
N ARG A 71 13.37 2.76 5.94
CA ARG A 71 12.62 3.95 6.38
C ARG A 71 11.88 3.72 7.70
N CYS A 72 11.27 2.55 7.90
CA CYS A 72 10.66 2.19 9.17
C CYS A 72 11.68 2.18 10.32
N LYS A 73 12.84 1.54 10.12
CA LYS A 73 13.92 1.51 11.12
C LYS A 73 14.45 2.90 11.47
N GLN A 74 14.61 3.76 10.46
CA GLN A 74 14.99 5.16 10.67
C GLN A 74 13.95 5.89 11.50
N ARG A 75 12.65 5.67 11.21
CA ARG A 75 11.57 6.29 11.98
C ARG A 75 11.50 5.77 13.42
N GLU A 76 11.70 4.48 13.63
CA GLU A 76 11.74 3.87 14.96
C GLU A 76 12.88 4.43 15.81
N LYS A 77 14.08 4.57 15.23
CA LYS A 77 15.21 5.23 15.89
C LYS A 77 14.92 6.70 16.21
N PHE A 78 14.25 7.41 15.30
CA PHE A 78 13.83 8.79 15.54
C PHE A 78 12.84 8.88 16.71
N ASP A 79 11.83 8.01 16.76
CA ASP A 79 10.86 7.98 17.87
C ASP A 79 11.58 7.76 19.21
N MET A 80 12.51 6.80 19.30
CA MET A 80 13.28 6.54 20.52
C MET A 80 14.17 7.73 20.91
N LYS A 81 14.83 8.38 19.94
CA LYS A 81 15.62 9.60 20.20
C LYS A 81 14.78 10.75 20.75
N ASN A 82 13.49 10.81 20.42
CA ASN A 82 12.55 11.83 20.90
C ASN A 82 11.76 11.39 22.15
N GLY A 83 12.24 10.39 22.89
CA GLY A 83 11.66 10.00 24.18
C GLY A 83 10.45 9.07 24.10
N ILE A 84 10.13 8.52 22.92
CA ILE A 84 9.11 7.47 22.80
C ILE A 84 9.72 6.13 23.23
N SER A 85 9.02 5.40 24.11
CA SER A 85 9.50 4.09 24.56
C SER A 85 9.67 3.10 23.40
N GLU A 86 10.69 2.25 23.47
CA GLU A 86 10.99 1.22 22.46
C GLU A 86 9.76 0.37 22.14
N LYS A 87 9.02 -0.08 23.17
CA LYS A 87 7.76 -0.83 23.01
C LYS A 87 6.74 -0.07 22.13
N THR A 88 6.63 1.24 22.33
CA THR A 88 5.71 2.09 21.55
C THR A 88 6.23 2.33 20.15
N ALA A 89 7.52 2.60 19.99
CA ALA A 89 8.18 2.82 18.70
C ALA A 89 8.06 1.57 17.81
N ARG A 90 8.37 0.38 18.35
CA ARG A 90 8.22 -0.90 17.66
C ARG A 90 6.77 -1.19 17.27
N ARG A 91 5.81 -0.92 18.16
CA ARG A 91 4.38 -1.04 17.85
C ARG A 91 3.94 -0.10 16.71
N ARG A 92 4.48 1.13 16.66
CA ARG A 92 4.21 2.09 15.57
C ARG A 92 4.83 1.64 14.25
N SER A 93 5.97 0.96 14.27
CA SER A 93 6.71 0.49 13.09
C SER A 93 5.82 -0.31 12.11
N GLU A 94 4.94 -1.17 12.62
CA GLU A 94 3.98 -1.95 11.81
C GLU A 94 2.95 -1.08 11.07
N SER A 95 2.47 -0.02 11.71
CA SER A 95 1.56 0.95 11.08
C SER A 95 2.32 1.85 10.10
N ASN A 96 3.52 2.29 10.48
CA ASN A 96 4.40 3.10 9.66
C ASN A 96 4.77 2.40 8.36
N LYS A 97 4.96 1.08 8.39
CA LYS A 97 5.22 0.29 7.18
C LYS A 97 4.17 0.53 6.10
N ARG A 98 2.89 0.50 6.46
CA ARG A 98 1.80 0.75 5.50
C ARG A 98 1.79 2.20 5.01
N ILE A 99 1.98 3.15 5.92
CA ILE A 99 2.01 4.58 5.58
C ILE A 99 3.13 4.87 4.60
N ILE A 100 4.34 4.37 4.89
CA ILE A 100 5.52 4.55 4.04
C ILE A 100 5.36 3.82 2.71
N SER A 101 4.81 2.59 2.69
CA SER A 101 4.53 1.88 1.44
C SER A 101 3.56 2.66 0.54
N LEU A 102 2.43 3.13 1.10
CA LEU A 102 1.44 3.89 0.33
C LEU A 102 2.03 5.21 -0.17
N GLY A 103 2.80 5.92 0.68
CA GLY A 103 3.50 7.14 0.31
C GLY A 103 4.46 6.92 -0.86
N LEU A 104 5.34 5.91 -0.77
CA LEU A 104 6.27 5.60 -1.85
C LEU A 104 5.57 5.25 -3.17
N MET A 105 4.50 4.46 -3.12
CA MET A 105 3.73 4.12 -4.33
C MET A 105 3.07 5.35 -4.94
N LYS A 106 2.52 6.23 -4.10
CA LYS A 106 1.93 7.50 -4.53
C LYS A 106 2.98 8.39 -5.19
N ASP A 107 4.13 8.56 -4.55
CA ASP A 107 5.24 9.39 -5.05
C ASP A 107 5.72 8.88 -6.42
N ILE A 108 5.92 7.58 -6.58
CA ILE A 108 6.30 6.97 -7.88
C ILE A 108 5.23 7.23 -8.94
N LEU A 109 3.95 7.07 -8.61
CA LEU A 109 2.87 7.32 -9.56
C LEU A 109 2.74 8.80 -9.93
N THR A 110 3.04 9.71 -9.02
CA THR A 110 3.10 11.15 -9.32
C THR A 110 4.19 11.48 -10.33
N GLU A 111 5.37 10.86 -10.22
CA GLU A 111 6.40 10.97 -11.26
C GLU A 111 5.95 10.42 -12.63
N HIS A 112 4.94 9.54 -12.63
CA HIS A 112 4.30 9.00 -13.85
C HIS A 112 3.02 9.76 -14.25
N GLY A 113 2.81 10.96 -13.72
CA GLY A 113 1.72 11.85 -14.13
C GLY A 113 0.40 11.66 -13.37
N ALA A 114 0.37 10.88 -12.28
CA ALA A 114 -0.80 10.79 -11.41
C ALA A 114 -0.94 12.02 -10.50
N ILE A 115 -2.14 12.57 -10.45
CA ILE A 115 -2.53 13.64 -9.53
C ILE A 115 -3.44 13.02 -8.46
N PHE A 116 -3.11 13.26 -7.19
CA PHE A 116 -3.83 12.70 -6.03
C PHE A 116 -4.48 13.80 -5.20
N GLU A 117 -5.75 13.62 -4.86
CA GLU A 117 -6.39 14.37 -3.77
C GLU A 117 -6.37 13.50 -2.51
N THR A 118 -5.88 14.06 -1.41
CA THR A 118 -5.70 13.30 -0.15
C THR A 118 -6.20 14.06 1.07
N GLU A 119 -6.80 13.35 2.01
CA GLU A 119 -7.04 13.82 3.37
C GLU A 119 -5.87 13.44 4.29
N ARG A 120 -5.48 14.36 5.18
CA ARG A 120 -4.35 14.17 6.10
C ARG A 120 -4.83 14.10 7.54
N THR A 121 -4.25 13.19 8.32
CA THR A 121 -4.43 13.22 9.77
C THR A 121 -3.59 14.32 10.40
N SER A 122 -4.01 14.82 11.57
CA SER A 122 -3.30 15.89 12.29
C SER A 122 -1.96 15.49 12.91
N GLY A 123 -1.58 14.20 12.89
CA GLY A 123 -0.30 13.72 13.40
C GLY A 123 -0.04 14.06 14.88
N LYS A 124 -0.59 13.28 15.82
CA LYS A 124 -0.39 13.52 17.27
C LYS A 124 0.87 12.81 17.81
N ASN A 125 1.56 13.43 18.75
CA ASN A 125 2.68 12.85 19.53
C ASN A 125 3.80 12.25 18.66
N GLY A 126 4.19 12.97 17.61
CA GLY A 126 5.23 12.53 16.68
C GLY A 126 4.85 11.28 15.89
N ALA A 127 3.58 10.89 15.81
CA ALA A 127 3.15 9.84 14.88
C ALA A 127 3.23 10.36 13.44
N LEU A 128 3.50 9.46 12.47
CA LEU A 128 3.44 9.82 11.06
C LEU A 128 2.02 10.28 10.69
N VAL A 129 1.97 11.35 9.90
CA VAL A 129 0.73 11.78 9.24
C VAL A 129 0.33 10.71 8.26
N ILE A 130 -0.94 10.31 8.32
CA ILE A 130 -1.54 9.39 7.36
C ILE A 130 -2.16 10.25 6.28
N GLU A 131 -1.74 10.01 5.04
CA GLU A 131 -2.41 10.54 3.86
C GLU A 131 -3.37 9.47 3.34
N THR A 132 -4.65 9.83 3.26
CA THR A 132 -5.71 8.96 2.76
C THR A 132 -6.10 9.47 1.38
N ILE A 133 -5.92 8.65 0.36
CA ILE A 133 -6.26 9.00 -1.03
C ILE A 133 -7.78 9.03 -1.15
N CYS A 134 -8.31 10.15 -1.63
CA CYS A 134 -9.74 10.38 -1.86
C CYS A 134 -10.09 10.29 -3.35
N SER A 135 -9.19 10.74 -4.22
CA SER A 135 -9.32 10.60 -5.66
C SER A 135 -7.95 10.54 -6.35
N VAL A 136 -7.94 10.00 -7.57
CA VAL A 136 -6.76 9.91 -8.44
C VAL A 136 -7.14 10.29 -9.86
N SER A 137 -6.37 11.17 -10.48
CA SER A 137 -6.48 11.50 -11.90
C SER A 137 -5.20 11.10 -12.62
N ILE A 138 -5.30 10.30 -13.68
CA ILE A 138 -4.16 9.81 -14.47
C ILE A 138 -4.62 9.45 -15.89
N ASP A 139 -3.82 9.77 -16.90
CA ASP A 139 -4.11 9.48 -18.32
C ASP A 139 -5.52 9.92 -18.79
N GLY A 140 -6.00 11.07 -18.28
CA GLY A 140 -7.34 11.59 -18.59
C GLY A 140 -8.50 10.85 -17.90
N LYS A 141 -8.22 9.85 -17.06
CA LYS A 141 -9.22 9.17 -16.22
C LYS A 141 -9.24 9.78 -14.82
N GLN A 142 -10.41 9.79 -14.19
CA GLN A 142 -10.60 10.20 -12.82
C GLN A 142 -11.26 9.08 -12.02
N PHE A 143 -10.67 8.74 -10.88
CA PHE A 143 -11.14 7.71 -9.97
C PHE A 143 -11.44 8.34 -8.63
N ASN A 144 -12.69 8.31 -8.19
CA ASN A 144 -13.04 8.74 -6.84
C ASN A 144 -12.87 7.57 -5.85
N LYS A 145 -13.12 7.82 -4.57
CA LYS A 145 -13.04 6.81 -3.51
C LYS A 145 -13.84 5.54 -3.82
N SER A 146 -15.06 5.66 -4.33
CA SER A 146 -15.90 4.50 -4.65
C SER A 146 -15.34 3.67 -5.80
N ASP A 147 -14.73 4.31 -6.80
CA ASP A 147 -14.02 3.63 -7.87
C ASP A 147 -12.80 2.88 -7.34
N ILE A 148 -12.00 3.53 -6.49
CA ILE A 148 -10.84 2.93 -5.83
C ILE A 148 -11.25 1.67 -5.07
N GLU A 149 -12.32 1.73 -4.26
CA GLU A 149 -12.81 0.58 -3.48
C GLU A 149 -13.27 -0.57 -4.37
N ARG A 150 -14.07 -0.28 -5.40
CA ARG A 150 -14.63 -1.27 -6.34
C ARG A 150 -13.55 -1.95 -7.17
N ILE A 151 -12.65 -1.16 -7.76
CA ILE A 151 -11.54 -1.66 -8.59
C ILE A 151 -10.57 -2.47 -7.73
N ALA A 152 -10.19 -1.93 -6.56
CA ALA A 152 -9.31 -2.62 -5.62
C ALA A 152 -9.89 -3.97 -5.18
N GLN A 153 -11.19 -4.07 -4.90
CA GLN A 153 -11.81 -5.33 -4.49
C GLN A 153 -11.71 -6.40 -5.59
N THR A 154 -11.89 -6.00 -6.84
CA THR A 154 -11.80 -6.89 -8.01
C THR A 154 -10.37 -7.41 -8.18
N ILE A 155 -9.38 -6.50 -8.19
CA ILE A 155 -7.97 -6.87 -8.31
C ILE A 155 -7.50 -7.67 -7.10
N TYR A 156 -7.90 -7.30 -5.89
CA TYR A 156 -7.53 -8.02 -4.67
C TYR A 156 -7.94 -9.49 -4.75
N THR A 157 -9.17 -9.75 -5.20
CA THR A 157 -9.70 -11.11 -5.36
C THR A 157 -8.89 -11.90 -6.40
N LEU A 158 -8.55 -11.26 -7.52
CA LEU A 158 -7.68 -11.83 -8.56
C LEU A 158 -6.30 -12.20 -8.00
N LEU A 159 -5.64 -11.28 -7.28
CA LEU A 159 -4.32 -11.49 -6.71
C LEU A 159 -4.33 -12.63 -5.68
N ILE A 160 -5.30 -12.64 -4.77
CA ILE A 160 -5.45 -13.72 -3.78
C ILE A 160 -5.65 -15.07 -4.46
N ARG A 161 -6.45 -15.14 -5.53
CA ARG A 161 -6.63 -16.37 -6.33
C ARG A 161 -5.30 -16.85 -6.91
N ARG A 162 -4.54 -15.95 -7.54
CA ARG A 162 -3.23 -16.25 -8.16
C ARG A 162 -2.19 -16.68 -7.11
N MET A 163 -2.23 -16.13 -5.90
CA MET A 163 -1.30 -16.45 -4.81
C MET A 163 -1.59 -17.77 -4.07
N ARG A 164 -2.67 -18.50 -4.40
CA ARG A 164 -3.00 -19.75 -3.70
C ARG A 164 -1.88 -20.78 -3.78
N LEU A 165 -1.27 -20.92 -4.96
CA LEU A 165 -0.35 -22.01 -5.29
C LEU A 165 1.14 -21.63 -5.23
N CYS A 166 1.47 -20.34 -5.10
CA CYS A 166 2.84 -19.86 -5.21
C CYS A 166 3.29 -19.09 -3.96
N SER A 167 4.56 -19.22 -3.60
CA SER A 167 5.17 -18.46 -2.48
C SER A 167 5.40 -16.98 -2.82
N PHE A 168 5.50 -16.67 -4.11
CA PHE A 168 5.56 -15.32 -4.66
C PHE A 168 4.72 -15.24 -5.94
N LEU A 169 4.24 -14.06 -6.25
CA LEU A 169 3.50 -13.72 -7.47
C LEU A 169 4.26 -12.61 -8.20
N ILE A 170 4.57 -12.83 -9.46
CA ILE A 170 5.11 -11.81 -10.35
C ILE A 170 3.97 -11.32 -11.23
N LEU A 171 3.66 -10.03 -11.12
CA LEU A 171 2.75 -9.32 -12.01
C LEU A 171 3.61 -8.73 -13.12
N THR A 172 3.59 -9.32 -14.30
CA THR A 172 4.35 -8.79 -15.44
C THR A 172 3.81 -7.42 -15.80
N LYS A 173 4.68 -6.49 -16.21
CA LYS A 173 4.28 -5.17 -16.71
C LYS A 173 3.17 -5.31 -17.76
N ASN A 174 2.15 -4.47 -17.65
CA ASN A 174 0.92 -4.54 -18.46
C ASN A 174 0.20 -5.89 -18.36
N ASP A 175 -0.02 -6.41 -17.15
CA ASP A 175 -0.80 -7.64 -16.97
C ASP A 175 -2.25 -7.43 -17.42
N ASP A 176 -2.65 -8.11 -18.49
CA ASP A 176 -3.95 -7.89 -19.15
C ASP A 176 -5.14 -8.03 -18.20
N GLU A 177 -5.15 -9.05 -17.32
CA GLU A 177 -6.27 -9.25 -16.39
C GLU A 177 -6.36 -8.11 -15.36
N ILE A 178 -5.25 -7.47 -15.01
CA ILE A 178 -5.21 -6.32 -14.11
C ILE A 178 -5.62 -5.05 -14.86
N GLN A 179 -5.02 -4.80 -16.03
CA GLN A 179 -5.25 -3.56 -16.79
C GLN A 179 -6.71 -3.45 -17.27
N GLN A 180 -7.36 -4.57 -17.62
CA GLN A 180 -8.79 -4.60 -17.95
C GLN A 180 -9.70 -4.14 -16.79
N LYS A 181 -9.24 -4.17 -15.53
CA LYS A 181 -10.03 -3.69 -14.37
C LYS A 181 -9.90 -2.20 -14.12
N LEU A 182 -9.00 -1.52 -14.82
CA LEU A 182 -8.80 -0.06 -14.79
C LEU A 182 -9.53 0.66 -15.94
N GLN A 183 -10.21 -0.09 -16.82
CA GLN A 183 -11.09 0.43 -17.86
C GLN A 183 -12.48 0.67 -17.27
#